data_AF-A0A0C9ZYP2-F1
#
_entry.id   AF-A0A0C9ZYP2-F1
#
_cell.length_a   1.000
_cell.length_b   1.000
_cell.length_c   1.000
_cell.angle_alpha   90.00
_cell.angle_beta   90.00
_cell.angle_gamma   90.00
#
_symmetry.space_group_name_H-M   'P 1'
#
loop_
_entity.id
_entity.type
_entity.pdbx_description
1 polymer ?
#
loop_
_entity_poly.entity_id
_entity_poly.type
_entity_poly.pdbx_seq_one_letter_code
_entity_poly.pdbx_strand_id
1 'polypeptide(L)'
;LMERFAVTTKPNGRNAKQDKRAALPNIIELAVGMKVMVTFNVNMDINIANGAQGEVKEIILDEHESKFCMTTPIVEFDYPPAYVLIKLNRTKVKTLERLEKGVLPLTPLQQTFRVIVNGNEQVVTRKQLLLTPAYAFTDY
;
A
#
# COMPACT_ATOMS: atom_id res chain seq x y z
N LEU A 1 -19.86 1.78 -7.67
CA LEU A 1 -19.59 3.20 -7.33
C LEU A 1 -19.94 3.51 -5.87
N MET A 2 -21.12 3.16 -5.37
CA MET A 2 -21.55 3.42 -3.97
C MET A 2 -20.68 2.75 -2.90
N GLU A 3 -20.25 1.50 -3.11
CA GLU A 3 -19.31 0.82 -2.21
C GLU A 3 -17.98 1.59 -2.08
N ARG A 4 -17.45 2.14 -3.18
CA ARG A 4 -16.22 2.95 -3.18
C ARG A 4 -16.36 4.18 -2.29
N PHE A 5 -17.53 4.84 -2.30
CA PHE A 5 -17.80 5.99 -1.45
C PHE A 5 -17.99 5.59 0.03
N ALA A 6 -18.71 4.48 0.28
CA ALA A 6 -18.95 3.98 1.64
C ALA A 6 -17.66 3.54 2.37
N VAL A 7 -16.66 3.05 1.63
CA VAL A 7 -15.32 2.76 2.15
C VAL A 7 -14.56 4.02 2.55
N THR A 8 -14.76 5.14 1.84
CA THR A 8 -14.02 6.40 2.05
C THR A 8 -14.65 7.29 3.13
N THR A 9 -15.95 7.19 3.37
CA THR A 9 -16.65 8.02 4.37
C THR A 9 -16.42 7.53 5.80
N LYS A 10 -15.95 8.41 6.69
CA LYS A 10 -15.92 8.16 8.15
C LYS A 10 -17.34 8.22 8.72
N PRO A 11 -17.79 7.26 9.54
CA PRO A 11 -19.03 7.43 10.28
C PRO A 11 -18.84 8.48 11.39
N ASN A 12 -19.68 9.51 11.40
CA ASN A 12 -19.74 10.50 12.48
C ASN A 12 -20.34 9.84 13.74
N GLY A 13 -19.49 9.34 14.64
CA GLY A 13 -19.94 8.78 15.92
C GLY A 13 -18.80 8.67 16.94
N ARG A 14 -19.07 9.06 18.20
CA ARG A 14 -18.13 9.16 19.34
C ARG A 14 -17.51 7.83 19.82
N ASN A 15 -17.73 6.73 19.12
CA ASN A 15 -17.19 5.39 19.44
C ASN A 15 -16.33 4.84 18.28
N ALA A 16 -15.39 5.64 17.78
CA ALA A 16 -14.46 5.23 16.74
C ALA A 16 -13.36 4.32 17.32
N LYS A 17 -13.73 3.09 17.68
CA LYS A 17 -12.79 2.02 18.03
C LYS A 17 -12.02 1.66 16.75
N GLN A 18 -10.92 2.37 16.51
CA GLN A 18 -9.92 2.14 15.46
C GLN A 18 -10.53 1.69 14.14
N ASP A 19 -11.28 2.60 13.50
CA ASP A 19 -12.01 2.31 12.28
C ASP A 19 -11.01 2.06 11.13
N LYS A 20 -10.70 0.78 10.87
CA LYS A 20 -9.77 0.33 9.82
C LYS A 20 -10.24 0.70 8.38
N ARG A 21 -11.38 1.37 8.27
CA ARG A 21 -11.99 1.93 7.06
C ARG A 21 -11.22 3.14 6.53
N ALA A 22 -10.53 3.89 7.39
CA ALA A 22 -9.98 5.19 7.03
C ALA A 22 -8.51 5.16 6.59
N ALA A 23 -8.25 5.87 5.49
CA ALA A 23 -6.98 6.53 5.13
C ALA A 23 -6.05 5.84 4.12
N LEU A 24 -6.57 4.99 3.23
CA LEU A 24 -5.76 4.42 2.16
C LEU A 24 -6.39 4.67 0.77
N PRO A 25 -5.64 5.26 -0.19
CA PRO A 25 -6.19 5.65 -1.49
C PRO A 25 -6.56 4.41 -2.32
N ASN A 26 -7.64 4.51 -3.09
CA ASN A 26 -8.17 3.42 -3.93
C ASN A 26 -7.26 3.10 -5.12
N ILE A 27 -6.48 4.09 -5.54
CA ILE A 27 -5.48 4.00 -6.60
C ILE A 27 -4.15 4.47 -5.97
N ILE A 28 -3.07 3.75 -6.24
CA ILE A 28 -1.73 4.15 -5.83
C ILE A 28 -0.90 4.24 -7.09
N GLU A 29 -0.47 5.45 -7.44
CA GLU A 29 0.52 5.67 -8.47
C GLU A 29 1.90 5.38 -7.88
N LEU A 30 2.65 4.48 -8.51
CA LEU A 30 3.99 4.09 -8.09
C LEU A 30 4.92 4.10 -9.28
N ALA A 31 6.16 4.51 -9.04
CA ALA A 31 7.23 4.47 -10.02
C ALA A 31 8.52 3.99 -9.36
N VAL A 32 9.39 3.36 -10.16
CA VAL A 32 10.76 3.04 -9.71
C VAL A 32 11.50 4.33 -9.41
N GLY A 33 12.26 4.36 -8.30
CA GLY A 33 12.93 5.54 -7.77
C GLY A 33 12.06 6.44 -6.89
N MET A 34 10.75 6.18 -6.82
CA MET A 34 9.83 6.98 -6.00
C MET A 34 10.11 6.79 -4.51
N LYS A 35 10.14 7.90 -3.77
CA LYS A 35 10.18 7.87 -2.30
C LYS A 35 8.80 7.49 -1.77
N VAL A 36 8.78 6.62 -0.77
CA VAL A 36 7.56 6.08 -0.18
C VAL A 36 7.70 5.99 1.34
N MET A 37 6.59 5.91 2.03
CA MET A 37 6.55 5.56 3.45
C MET A 37 5.61 4.40 3.68
N VAL A 38 5.99 3.56 4.62
CA VAL A 38 5.20 2.42 5.05
C VAL A 38 4.06 2.90 5.94
N THR A 39 2.84 2.43 5.68
CA THR A 39 1.62 2.89 6.36
C THR A 39 1.16 1.97 7.50
N PHE A 40 1.74 0.78 7.62
CA PHE A 40 1.36 -0.20 8.64
C PHE A 40 2.58 -0.79 9.34
N ASN A 41 2.38 -1.21 10.59
CA ASN A 41 3.36 -2.00 11.29
C ASN A 41 3.40 -3.40 10.68
N VAL A 42 4.49 -3.72 9.98
CA VAL A 42 4.73 -5.04 9.40
C VAL A 42 5.54 -5.88 10.38
N ASN A 43 6.69 -5.36 10.80
CA ASN A 43 7.56 -5.98 11.78
C ASN A 43 8.44 -4.93 12.47
N MET A 44 8.17 -4.69 13.76
CA MET A 44 8.84 -3.64 14.53
C MET A 44 10.26 -4.01 14.94
N ASP A 45 10.56 -5.30 15.14
CA ASP A 45 11.90 -5.76 15.55
C ASP A 45 12.96 -5.43 14.49
N ILE A 46 12.53 -5.42 13.23
CA ILE A 46 13.37 -5.11 12.07
C ILE A 46 13.17 -3.69 11.53
N ASN A 47 12.44 -2.83 12.26
CA ASN A 47 12.10 -1.44 11.93
C ASN A 47 11.28 -1.27 10.63
N ILE A 48 10.41 -2.23 10.29
CA ILE A 48 9.42 -2.08 9.23
C ILE A 48 8.09 -1.74 9.89
N ALA A 49 7.94 -0.46 10.21
CA ALA A 49 6.79 0.07 10.93
C ALA A 49 6.14 1.21 10.14
N ASN A 50 4.93 1.60 10.55
CA ASN A 50 4.31 2.82 10.06
C ASN A 50 5.28 4.00 10.26
N GLY A 51 5.48 4.79 9.22
CA GLY A 51 6.45 5.89 9.21
C GLY A 51 7.84 5.51 8.69
N ALA A 52 8.13 4.22 8.47
CA ALA A 52 9.39 3.82 7.85
C ALA A 52 9.45 4.34 6.40
N GLN A 53 10.54 5.00 6.04
CA GLN A 53 10.73 5.61 4.73
C GLN A 53 11.66 4.77 3.86
N GLY A 54 11.42 4.80 2.56
CA GLY A 54 12.27 4.13 1.59
C GLY A 54 12.09 4.62 0.16
N GLU A 55 12.69 3.88 -0.75
CA GLU A 55 12.64 4.13 -2.19
C GLU A 55 12.25 2.85 -2.92
N VAL A 56 11.30 2.96 -3.85
CA VAL A 56 10.92 1.85 -4.73
C VAL A 56 12.09 1.50 -5.65
N LYS A 57 12.55 0.26 -5.60
CA LYS A 57 13.61 -0.26 -6.48
C LYS A 57 13.06 -1.00 -7.68
N GLU A 58 12.00 -1.76 -7.47
CA GLU A 58 11.40 -2.57 -8.52
C GLU A 58 9.94 -2.87 -8.20
N ILE A 59 9.13 -3.01 -9.23
CA ILE A 59 7.72 -3.39 -9.13
C ILE A 59 7.57 -4.73 -9.84
N ILE A 60 7.29 -5.78 -9.07
CA ILE A 60 7.11 -7.12 -9.62
C ILE A 60 5.62 -7.37 -9.78
N LEU A 61 5.23 -7.67 -11.02
CA LEU A 61 3.84 -7.87 -11.42
C LEU A 61 3.32 -9.22 -10.94
N ASP A 62 1.99 -9.31 -10.85
CA ASP A 62 1.30 -10.57 -10.66
C ASP A 62 1.44 -11.46 -11.91
N GLU A 63 1.43 -12.78 -11.73
CA GLU A 63 1.56 -13.73 -12.84
C GLU A 63 0.33 -13.74 -13.77
N HIS A 64 -0.80 -13.25 -13.27
CA HIS A 64 -2.04 -13.12 -14.03
C HIS A 64 -2.13 -11.82 -14.82
N GLU A 65 -1.15 -10.92 -14.70
CA GLU A 65 -1.15 -9.64 -15.38
C GLU A 65 -0.97 -9.81 -16.90
N SER A 66 -1.77 -9.07 -17.67
CA SER A 66 -1.62 -9.06 -19.13
C SER A 66 -0.31 -8.40 -19.53
N LYS A 67 0.30 -8.86 -20.63
CA LYS A 67 1.48 -8.19 -21.19
C LYS A 67 1.08 -6.78 -21.64
N PHE A 68 1.73 -5.77 -21.08
CA PHE A 68 1.59 -4.39 -21.52
C PHE A 68 2.76 -3.94 -22.40
N CYS A 69 2.55 -2.86 -23.15
CA CYS A 69 3.59 -2.28 -23.97
C CYS A 69 4.56 -1.46 -23.11
N MET A 70 5.86 -1.73 -23.17
CA MET A 70 6.84 -0.96 -22.39
C MET A 70 6.99 0.51 -22.82
N THR A 71 6.38 0.90 -23.93
CA THR A 71 6.43 2.29 -24.43
C THR A 71 5.31 3.18 -23.89
N THR A 72 4.32 2.61 -23.19
CA THR A 72 3.26 3.43 -22.57
C THR A 72 3.79 4.05 -21.28
N PRO A 73 3.65 5.39 -21.10
CA PRO A 73 4.21 6.10 -19.94
C PRO A 73 3.52 5.75 -18.62
N ILE A 74 2.26 5.31 -18.68
CA ILE A 74 1.44 4.90 -17.54
C ILE A 74 0.87 3.53 -17.87
N VAL A 75 0.96 2.61 -16.92
CA VAL A 75 0.42 1.26 -17.02
C VAL A 75 -0.53 1.07 -15.84
N GLU A 76 -1.81 0.84 -16.15
CA GLU A 76 -2.79 0.43 -15.17
C GLU A 76 -2.71 -1.09 -14.99
N PHE A 77 -2.69 -1.55 -13.74
CA PHE A 77 -2.66 -2.97 -13.44
C PHE A 77 -4.05 -3.50 -13.14
N ASP A 78 -4.39 -4.66 -13.71
CA ASP A 78 -5.62 -5.39 -13.41
C ASP A 78 -5.54 -6.06 -12.03
N TYR A 79 -4.33 -6.50 -11.65
CA TYR A 79 -4.05 -7.12 -10.36
C TYR A 79 -3.07 -6.29 -9.52
N PRO A 80 -3.18 -6.31 -8.18
CA PRO A 80 -2.14 -5.72 -7.34
C PRO A 80 -0.79 -6.37 -7.63
N PRO A 81 0.33 -5.62 -7.60
CA PRO A 81 1.67 -6.21 -7.79
C PRO A 81 1.89 -7.41 -6.86
N ALA A 82 2.59 -8.44 -7.34
CA ALA A 82 2.97 -9.58 -6.51
C ALA A 82 3.76 -9.09 -5.28
N TYR A 83 4.74 -8.21 -5.51
CA TYR A 83 5.44 -7.45 -4.48
C TYR A 83 6.17 -6.25 -5.07
N VAL A 84 6.48 -5.28 -4.21
CA VAL A 84 7.32 -4.13 -4.54
C VAL A 84 8.62 -4.22 -3.75
N LEU A 85 9.76 -4.14 -4.42
CA LEU A 85 11.06 -4.08 -3.77
C LEU A 85 11.33 -2.65 -3.30
N ILE A 86 11.64 -2.49 -2.03
CA ILE A 86 11.87 -1.19 -1.41
C ILE A 86 13.18 -1.19 -0.66
N LYS A 87 14.00 -0.19 -0.94
CA LYS A 87 15.19 0.12 -0.15
C LYS A 87 14.80 1.02 1.02
N LEU A 88 14.76 0.47 2.23
CA LEU A 88 14.45 1.25 3.42
C LEU A 88 15.65 2.10 3.86
N ASN A 89 15.40 3.35 4.25
CA ASN A 89 16.43 4.26 4.75
C ASN A 89 17.05 3.76 6.06
N ARG A 90 16.24 3.09 6.89
CA ARG A 90 16.66 2.48 8.16
C ARG A 90 15.96 1.15 8.31
N THR A 91 16.73 0.08 8.49
CA THR A 91 16.22 -1.25 8.79
C THR A 91 17.28 -2.07 9.51
N LYS A 92 16.83 -3.00 10.36
CA LYS A 92 17.72 -3.99 11.01
C LYS A 92 17.69 -5.34 10.29
N VAL A 93 17.00 -5.45 9.16
CA VAL A 93 16.94 -6.71 8.40
C VAL A 93 18.33 -7.10 7.91
N LYS A 94 18.69 -8.36 8.13
CA LYS A 94 19.85 -8.97 7.49
C LYS A 94 19.64 -8.97 5.98
N THR A 95 20.68 -8.70 5.22
CA THR A 95 20.61 -8.75 3.75
C THR A 95 20.03 -10.10 3.30
N LEU A 96 18.97 -10.04 2.51
CA LEU A 96 18.40 -11.23 1.88
C LEU A 96 19.33 -11.68 0.75
N GLU A 97 19.49 -12.98 0.57
CA GLU A 97 20.32 -13.51 -0.52
C GLU A 97 19.85 -12.94 -1.86
N ARG A 98 20.81 -12.48 -2.68
CA ARG A 98 20.59 -11.87 -4.00
C ARG A 98 19.95 -10.48 -4.01
N LEU A 99 19.69 -9.87 -2.85
CA LEU A 99 19.20 -8.49 -2.76
C LEU A 99 20.25 -7.55 -2.16
N GLU A 100 20.18 -6.27 -2.53
CA GLU A 100 21.00 -5.24 -1.89
C GLU A 100 20.66 -5.12 -0.40
N LYS A 101 21.64 -4.68 0.39
CA LYS A 101 21.43 -4.39 1.82
C LYS A 101 20.29 -3.39 2.00
N GLY A 102 19.31 -3.77 2.83
CA GLY A 102 18.14 -2.95 3.16
C GLY A 102 17.04 -2.93 2.10
N VAL A 103 17.17 -3.73 1.03
CA VAL A 103 16.09 -3.97 0.06
C VAL A 103 15.23 -5.13 0.51
N LEU A 104 13.92 -4.91 0.55
CA LEU A 104 12.94 -5.88 1.03
C LEU A 104 11.72 -5.90 0.12
N PRO A 105 11.12 -7.10 -0.12
CA PRO A 105 9.83 -7.19 -0.78
C PRO A 105 8.71 -6.79 0.19
N LEU A 106 7.85 -5.86 -0.23
CA LEU A 106 6.56 -5.63 0.40
C LEU A 106 5.44 -6.17 -0.48
N THR A 107 4.65 -7.07 0.09
CA THR A 107 3.46 -7.65 -0.56
C THR A 107 2.21 -6.87 -0.18
N PRO A 108 1.20 -6.80 -1.07
CA PRO A 108 -0.10 -6.25 -0.69
C PRO A 108 -0.75 -7.07 0.43
N LEU A 109 -1.31 -6.42 1.45
CA LEU A 109 -2.12 -7.09 2.47
C LEU A 109 -3.60 -7.10 2.11
N GLN A 110 -4.27 -8.17 2.48
CA GLN A 110 -5.72 -8.30 2.37
C GLN A 110 -6.38 -7.98 3.71
N GLN A 111 -7.40 -7.12 3.70
CA GLN A 111 -8.20 -6.78 4.86
C GLN A 111 -9.69 -6.85 4.52
N THR A 112 -10.47 -7.47 5.39
CA THR A 112 -11.93 -7.54 5.28
C THR A 112 -12.56 -6.65 6.33
N PHE A 113 -13.55 -5.85 5.93
CA PHE A 113 -14.30 -4.97 6.82
C PHE A 113 -15.74 -4.83 6.35
N ARG A 114 -16.63 -4.45 7.26
CA ARG A 114 -18.05 -4.24 6.96
C ARG A 114 -18.28 -2.77 6.60
N VAL A 115 -19.12 -2.49 5.61
CA VAL A 115 -19.58 -1.15 5.22
C VAL A 115 -21.10 -1.15 5.14
N ILE A 116 -21.72 0.01 5.37
CA ILE A 116 -23.17 0.16 5.19
C ILE A 116 -23.40 0.82 3.84
N VAL A 117 -24.13 0.14 2.96
CA VAL A 117 -24.50 0.62 1.63
C VAL A 117 -26.03 0.61 1.55
N ASN A 118 -26.63 1.79 1.39
CA ASN A 118 -28.08 1.97 1.31
C ASN A 118 -28.86 1.36 2.49
N GLY A 119 -28.31 1.46 3.70
CA GLY A 119 -28.92 0.91 4.93
C GLY A 119 -28.66 -0.58 5.17
N ASN A 120 -28.05 -1.29 4.22
CA ASN A 120 -27.68 -2.70 4.36
C ASN A 120 -26.20 -2.85 4.69
N GLU A 121 -25.88 -3.78 5.58
CA GLU A 121 -24.50 -4.13 5.89
C GLU A 121 -23.93 -5.06 4.81
N GLN A 122 -22.78 -4.69 4.26
CA GLN A 122 -22.06 -5.45 3.24
C GLN A 122 -20.62 -5.70 3.69
N VAL A 123 -20.13 -6.91 3.46
CA VAL A 123 -18.74 -7.28 3.74
C VAL A 123 -17.90 -6.98 2.50
N VAL A 124 -16.83 -6.22 2.68
CA VAL A 124 -15.89 -5.85 1.62
C VAL A 124 -14.50 -6.35 1.99
N THR A 125 -13.84 -6.99 1.02
CA THR A 125 -12.44 -7.42 1.11
C THR A 125 -11.60 -6.56 0.19
N ARG A 126 -10.50 -6.00 0.71
CA ARG A 126 -9.60 -5.11 -0.02
C ARG A 126 -8.16 -5.61 0.10
N LYS A 127 -7.45 -5.70 -1.02
CA LYS A 127 -6.01 -6.00 -1.09
C LYS A 127 -5.26 -4.70 -1.43
N GLN A 128 -4.26 -4.34 -0.63
CA GLN A 128 -3.55 -3.06 -0.80
C GLN A 128 -2.10 -3.10 -0.34
N LEU A 129 -1.23 -2.39 -1.07
CA LEU A 129 0.15 -2.13 -0.67
C LEU A 129 0.21 -1.22 0.55
N LEU A 130 1.08 -1.57 1.50
CA LEU A 130 1.28 -0.84 2.75
C LEU A 130 2.19 0.37 2.56
N LEU A 131 1.95 1.12 1.50
CA LEU A 131 2.78 2.21 1.05
C LEU A 131 1.94 3.38 0.64
N THR A 132 2.53 4.54 0.80
CA THR A 132 2.03 5.80 0.28
C THR A 132 3.18 6.48 -0.44
N PRO A 133 2.96 6.88 -1.71
CA PRO A 133 3.93 7.67 -2.47
C PRO A 133 4.19 9.00 -1.74
N ALA A 134 5.42 9.49 -1.83
CA ALA A 134 5.90 10.59 -1.00
C ALA A 134 5.03 11.85 -1.11
N TYR A 135 4.38 12.12 0.02
CA TYR A 135 4.14 13.39 0.70
C TYR A 135 4.78 14.64 0.09
N ALA A 136 3.97 15.68 -0.08
CA ALA A 136 4.47 17.04 -0.12
C ALA A 136 5.25 17.33 1.18
N PHE A 137 6.46 17.85 1.06
CA PHE A 137 7.11 18.51 2.19
C PHE A 137 6.32 19.80 2.47
N THR A 138 5.53 19.82 3.53
CA THR A 138 5.11 21.10 4.12
C THR A 138 6.22 21.54 5.05
N ASP A 139 7.12 22.35 4.51
CA ASP A 139 7.89 23.32 5.29
C ASP A 139 6.88 24.19 6.08
N TYR A 140 7.03 24.24 7.41
CA TYR A 140 6.34 25.17 8.30
C TYR A 140 7.36 26.13 8.90
#